data_AF-A0A7J4CRZ7-F1
#
_entry.id   AF-A0A7J4CRZ7-F1
#
_cell.length_a   1.000
_cell.length_b   1.000
_cell.length_c   1.000
_cell.angle_alpha   90.00
_cell.angle_beta   90.00
_cell.angle_gamma   90.00
#
_symmetry.space_group_name_H-M   'P 1'
#
loop_
_entity.id
_entity.type
_entity.pdbx_description
1 polymer ?
#
loop_
_entity_poly.entity_id
_entity_poly.type
_entity_poly.pdbx_seq_one_letter_code
_entity_poly.pdbx_strand_id
1 'polypeptide(L)'
;MADSKKIVIVGIPGVGKTSLVKRLVELIRQKNKSVSVHSYGTVMLEEAKKTGVEDRDELRTLPIEKQKELQKTAAEMISNLTDDVIFIDTHAFISTKAGFY
;
A
#
# COMPACT_ATOMS: atom_id res chain seq x y z
N MET A 1 20.99 12.97 -6.35
CA MET A 1 19.53 12.97 -6.10
C MET A 1 19.35 12.31 -4.74
N ALA A 2 18.66 12.94 -3.80
CA ALA A 2 18.46 12.30 -2.49
C ALA A 2 17.51 11.11 -2.67
N ASP A 3 17.90 9.93 -2.20
CA ASP A 3 17.05 8.74 -2.27
C ASP A 3 15.72 8.99 -1.54
N SER A 4 14.61 8.72 -2.21
CA SER A 4 13.27 8.73 -1.61
C SER A 4 13.21 7.74 -0.44
N LYS A 5 12.69 8.15 0.72
CA LYS A 5 12.46 7.23 1.85
C LYS A 5 11.11 6.56 1.73
N LYS A 6 11.10 5.24 1.54
CA LYS A 6 9.90 4.42 1.49
C LYS A 6 9.68 3.75 2.84
N ILE A 7 8.53 4.00 3.48
CA ILE A 7 8.23 3.57 4.85
C ILE A 7 6.98 2.68 4.81
N VAL A 8 7.16 1.40 5.12
CA VAL A 8 6.04 0.45 5.25
C VAL A 8 5.46 0.57 6.66
N ILE A 9 4.15 0.76 6.74
CA ILE A 9 3.41 0.86 7.99
C ILE A 9 2.46 -0.32 8.08
N VAL A 10 2.64 -1.10 9.13
CA VAL A 10 1.80 -2.25 9.46
C VAL A 10 1.19 -2.08 10.85
N GLY A 11 0.09 -2.78 11.10
CA GLY A 11 -0.53 -2.81 12.41
C GLY A 11 -1.94 -3.38 12.37
N ILE A 12 -2.42 -3.83 13.53
CA ILE A 12 -3.77 -4.37 13.68
C ILE A 12 -4.85 -3.32 13.37
N PRO A 13 -6.06 -3.73 12.95
CA PRO A 13 -7.20 -2.83 12.82
C PRO A 13 -7.46 -2.05 14.12
N GLY A 14 -7.80 -0.77 14.01
CA GLY A 14 -8.11 0.07 15.17
C GLY A 14 -6.90 0.69 15.92
N VAL A 15 -5.65 0.31 15.61
CA VAL A 15 -4.46 0.84 16.31
C VAL A 15 -4.13 2.32 16.02
N GLY A 16 -4.88 2.97 15.11
CA GLY A 16 -4.72 4.40 14.82
C GLY A 16 -3.65 4.75 13.77
N LYS A 17 -3.23 3.80 12.91
CA LYS A 17 -2.24 4.04 11.83
C LYS A 17 -2.56 5.28 11.00
N THR A 18 -3.80 5.40 10.52
CA THR A 18 -4.22 6.51 9.66
C THR A 18 -4.09 7.87 10.37
N SER A 19 -4.46 7.93 11.65
CA SER A 19 -4.32 9.14 12.46
C SER A 19 -2.86 9.55 12.63
N LEU A 20 -1.98 8.58 12.89
CA LEU A 20 -0.53 8.81 13.00
C LEU A 20 0.06 9.31 11.67
N VAL A 21 -0.24 8.64 10.56
CA VAL A 21 0.29 9.01 9.23
C VAL A 21 -0.15 10.40 8.82
N LYS A 22 -1.42 10.76 9.05
CA LYS A 22 -1.92 12.10 8.76
C LYS A 22 -1.10 13.17 9.47
N ARG A 23 -0.80 12.96 10.76
CA ARG A 23 0.03 13.88 11.55
C ARG A 23 1.47 13.94 11.03
N LEU A 24 2.05 12.80 10.65
CA LEU A 24 3.41 12.77 10.09
C LEU A 24 3.50 13.52 8.75
N VAL A 25 2.50 13.38 7.88
CA VAL A 25 2.42 14.10 6.60
C VAL A 25 2.42 15.61 6.83
N GLU A 26 1.63 16.11 7.77
CA GLU A 26 1.61 17.54 8.14
C GLU A 26 3.00 18.03 8.56
N LEU A 27 3.67 17.29 9.46
CA LEU A 27 4.99 17.64 9.97
C LEU A 27 6.09 17.59 8.90
N ILE A 28 6.00 16.66 7.94
CA ILE A 28 6.97 16.54 6.84
C ILE A 28 6.80 17.69 5.85
N ARG A 29 5.56 18.06 5.51
CA ARG A 29 5.27 19.20 4.62
C ARG A 29 5.77 20.51 5.22
N GLN A 30 5.66 20.70 6.54
CA GLN A 30 6.25 21.85 7.24
C GLN A 30 7.77 21.96 7.10
N LYS A 31 8.46 20.87 6.75
CA LYS A 31 9.90 20.84 6.48
C LYS A 31 10.24 21.02 4.99
N ASN A 32 9.31 21.50 4.17
CA ASN A 32 9.46 21.67 2.72
C ASN A 32 9.87 20.37 1.99
N LYS A 33 9.32 19.24 2.41
CA LYS A 33 9.52 17.94 1.76
C LYS A 33 8.24 17.43 1.12
N SER A 34 8.37 16.79 -0.03
CA SER A 34 7.25 16.10 -0.67
C SER A 34 6.94 14.81 0.07
N VAL A 35 5.65 14.48 0.20
CA VAL A 35 5.21 13.29 0.92
C VAL A 35 3.89 12.78 0.37
N SER A 36 3.84 11.47 0.17
CA SER A 36 2.67 10.75 -0.30
C SER A 36 2.37 9.52 0.57
N VAL A 37 1.11 9.09 0.54
CA VAL A 37 0.60 7.96 1.32
C VAL A 37 -0.19 7.08 0.38
N HIS A 38 0.19 5.81 0.29
CA HIS A 38 -0.41 4.83 -0.60
C HIS A 38 -0.86 3.62 0.21
N SER A 39 -2.13 3.22 0.05
CA SER A 39 -2.59 1.94 0.55
C SER A 39 -2.21 0.86 -0.46
N TYR A 40 -1.39 -0.11 -0.04
CA TYR A 40 -0.92 -1.16 -0.93
C TYR A 40 -2.09 -1.96 -1.54
N GLY A 41 -3.09 -2.30 -0.72
CA GLY A 41 -4.30 -2.98 -1.18
C GLY A 41 -5.18 -2.15 -2.12
N THR A 42 -5.14 -0.81 -2.04
CA THR A 42 -5.84 0.04 -3.01
C THR A 42 -5.12 0.01 -4.36
N VAL A 43 -3.79 0.16 -4.38
CA VAL A 43 -3.00 0.09 -5.61
C VAL A 43 -3.17 -1.27 -6.30
N MET A 44 -3.18 -2.37 -5.51
CA MET A 44 -3.49 -3.70 -6.03
C MET A 44 -4.89 -3.80 -6.65
N LEU A 45 -5.92 -3.24 -5.99
CA LEU A 45 -7.28 -3.27 -6.51
C LEU A 45 -7.44 -2.46 -7.79
N GLU A 46 -6.81 -1.28 -7.86
CA GLU A 46 -6.81 -0.45 -9.07
C GLU A 46 -6.18 -1.18 -10.26
N GLU A 47 -5.11 -1.96 -10.03
CA GLU A 47 -4.54 -2.82 -11.06
C GLU A 47 -5.47 -3.97 -11.43
N ALA A 48 -6.06 -4.64 -10.43
CA ALA A 48 -6.95 -5.79 -10.64
C ALA A 48 -8.24 -5.41 -11.39
N LYS A 49 -8.74 -4.18 -11.21
CA LYS A 49 -9.87 -3.63 -11.95
C LYS A 49 -9.67 -3.62 -13.46
N LYS A 50 -8.43 -3.52 -13.93
CA LYS A 50 -8.10 -3.60 -15.37
C LYS A 50 -8.39 -4.98 -15.96
N THR A 51 -8.43 -6.02 -15.11
CA THR A 51 -8.71 -7.40 -15.49
C THR A 51 -10.11 -7.87 -15.07
N GLY A 52 -10.98 -6.95 -14.64
CA GLY A 52 -12.38 -7.24 -14.31
C GLY A 52 -12.70 -7.48 -12.85
N VAL A 53 -11.74 -7.33 -11.93
CA VAL A 53 -12.00 -7.48 -10.48
C VAL A 53 -12.69 -6.23 -9.93
N GLU A 54 -13.85 -6.35 -9.33
CA GLU A 54 -14.67 -5.18 -8.95
C GLU A 54 -14.32 -4.64 -7.56
N ASP A 55 -14.05 -5.55 -6.61
CA ASP A 55 -13.89 -5.21 -5.19
C ASP A 55 -12.77 -5.98 -4.48
N ARG A 56 -12.60 -5.66 -3.19
CA ARG A 56 -11.54 -6.23 -2.34
C ARG A 56 -11.81 -7.68 -1.93
N ASP A 57 -13.07 -8.10 -1.87
CA ASP A 57 -13.42 -9.46 -1.48
C ASP A 57 -13.12 -10.42 -2.63
N GLU A 58 -13.47 -10.04 -3.86
CA GLU A 58 -13.08 -10.78 -5.06
C GLU A 58 -11.55 -10.90 -5.18
N LEU A 59 -10.82 -9.79 -4.99
CA LEU A 59 -9.36 -9.75 -5.00
C LEU A 59 -8.72 -10.79 -4.05
N ARG A 60 -9.29 -10.99 -2.85
CA ARG A 60 -8.80 -11.96 -1.85
C ARG A 60 -9.08 -13.41 -2.23
N THR A 61 -10.03 -13.64 -3.13
CA THR A 61 -10.42 -14.99 -3.58
C THR A 61 -9.71 -15.45 -4.85
N LEU A 62 -8.95 -14.56 -5.51
CA LEU A 62 -8.14 -14.92 -6.67
C LEU A 62 -7.12 -16.02 -6.34
N PRO A 63 -6.67 -16.80 -7.35
CA PRO A 63 -5.54 -17.70 -7.19
C PRO A 63 -4.31 -16.98 -6.62
N ILE A 64 -3.52 -17.65 -5.77
CA ILE A 64 -2.35 -17.07 -5.10
C ILE A 64 -1.36 -16.48 -6.12
N GLU A 65 -1.20 -17.13 -7.26
CA GLU A 65 -0.32 -16.74 -8.35
C GLU A 65 -0.74 -15.38 -8.91
N LYS A 66 -2.05 -15.16 -9.09
CA LYS A 66 -2.58 -13.88 -9.55
C LYS A 66 -2.47 -12.80 -8.49
N GLN A 67 -2.70 -13.15 -7.23
CA GLN A 67 -2.47 -12.22 -6.12
C GLN A 67 -0.99 -11.80 -6.04
N LYS A 68 -0.04 -12.71 -6.22
CA LYS A 68 1.40 -12.42 -6.25
C LYS A 68 1.79 -11.52 -7.42
N GLU A 69 1.22 -11.75 -8.60
CA GLU A 69 1.43 -10.88 -9.76
C GLU A 69 0.96 -9.45 -9.47
N LEU A 70 -0.25 -9.29 -8.95
CA LEU A 70 -0.81 -7.98 -8.58
C LEU A 70 0.01 -7.29 -7.48
N GLN A 71 0.49 -8.04 -6.50
CA GLN A 71 1.40 -7.52 -5.48
C GLN A 71 2.70 -7.02 -6.11
N LYS A 72 3.32 -7.81 -7.00
CA LYS A 72 4.56 -7.39 -7.69
C LYS A 72 4.34 -6.10 -8.47
N THR A 73 3.27 -6.01 -9.25
CA THR A 73 2.95 -4.79 -10.01
C THR A 73 2.69 -3.61 -9.09
N ALA A 74 1.97 -3.79 -7.98
CA ALA A 74 1.77 -2.74 -6.98
C ALA A 74 3.08 -2.25 -6.36
N ALA A 75 3.99 -3.17 -6.02
CA ALA A 75 5.32 -2.83 -5.53
C ALA A 75 6.12 -2.03 -6.57
N GLU A 76 6.11 -2.45 -7.84
CA GLU A 76 6.80 -1.77 -8.94
C GLU A 76 6.23 -0.35 -9.15
N MET A 77 4.90 -0.18 -9.17
CA MET A 77 4.26 1.14 -9.28
C MET A 77 4.67 2.07 -8.14
N ILE A 78 4.64 1.61 -6.90
CA ILE A 78 5.07 2.40 -5.74
C ILE A 78 6.59 2.66 -5.77
N SER A 79 7.38 1.74 -6.32
CA SER A 79 8.84 1.87 -6.40
C SER A 79 9.28 3.08 -7.22
N ASN A 80 8.51 3.39 -8.28
CA ASN A 80 8.75 4.46 -9.23
C ASN A 80 8.32 5.85 -8.75
N LEU A 81 7.69 5.96 -7.57
CA LEU A 81 7.33 7.24 -6.98
C LEU A 81 8.55 8.02 -6.52
N THR A 82 8.48 9.34 -6.64
CA THR A 82 9.63 10.26 -6.48
C THR A 82 9.48 11.26 -5.33
N ASP A 83 8.46 11.13 -4.48
CA ASP A 83 8.36 11.96 -3.28
C ASP A 83 9.53 11.69 -2.31
N ASP A 84 9.93 12.70 -1.53
CA ASP A 84 11.01 12.57 -0.54
C ASP A 84 10.68 11.49 0.50
N VAL A 85 9.40 11.37 0.87
CA VAL A 85 8.87 10.36 1.80
C VAL A 85 7.61 9.73 1.22
N ILE A 86 7.60 8.40 1.12
CA ILE A 86 6.46 7.62 0.63
C ILE A 86 6.03 6.66 1.73
N PHE A 87 4.83 6.85 2.28
CA PHE A 87 4.24 5.92 3.24
C PHE A 87 3.42 4.86 2.51
N ILE A 88 3.63 3.60 2.90
CA ILE A 88 2.95 2.44 2.33
C ILE A 88 2.14 1.78 3.45
N ASP A 89 0.83 2.01 3.47
CA ASP A 89 -0.09 1.41 4.44
C ASP A 89 -0.55 0.03 3.95
N THR A 90 -0.23 -1.00 4.73
CA THR A 90 -0.59 -2.38 4.43
C THR A 90 -0.85 -3.19 5.68
N HIS A 91 -1.52 -4.34 5.51
CA HIS A 91 -1.61 -5.34 6.56
C HIS A 91 -0.40 -6.27 6.46
N ALA A 92 0.18 -6.64 7.60
CA ALA A 92 1.29 -7.60 7.64
C ALA A 92 0.87 -9.02 7.24
N PHE A 93 -0.40 -9.34 7.44
CA PHE A 93 -1.02 -10.61 7.08
C PHE A 93 -2.39 -10.33 6.44
N ILE A 94 -2.66 -11.01 5.35
CA ILE A 94 -3.93 -11.03 4.63
C ILE A 94 -4.52 -12.42 4.84
N SER A 95 -5.72 -12.47 5.44
CA SER A 95 -6.45 -13.72 5.55
C SER A 95 -6.95 -14.12 4.16
N THR A 96 -6.51 -15.27 3.66
CA THR A 96 -6.97 -15.88 2.41
C THR A 96 -7.62 -17.23 2.70
N LYS A 97 -8.30 -17.83 1.70
CA LYS A 97 -8.84 -19.20 1.83
C LYS A 97 -7.75 -20.25 2.04
N ALA A 98 -6.50 -19.96 1.68
CA ALA A 98 -5.35 -20.85 1.83
C ALA A 98 -4.55 -20.62 3.15
N GLY A 99 -5.00 -19.70 4.02
CA GLY A 99 -4.31 -19.32 5.25
C GLY A 99 -3.92 -17.84 5.28
N PHE A 100 -3.04 -17.47 6.22
CA PHE A 100 -2.50 -16.12 6.31
C PHE A 100 -1.33 -15.96 5.33
N TYR A 101 -1.43 -14.95 4.48
CA TYR A 101 -0.40 -14.56 3.52
C TYR A 101 0.00 -13.11 3.74
#